data_AF-A0A285TTD5-F1
#
_entry.id   AF-A0A285TTD5-F1
#
_cell.length_a   1.000
_cell.length_b   1.000
_cell.length_c   1.000
_cell.angle_alpha   90.00
_cell.angle_beta   90.00
_cell.angle_gamma   90.00
#
_symmetry.space_group_name_H-M   'P 1'
#
loop_
_entity.id
_entity.type
_entity.pdbx_description
1 polymer ?
#
loop_
_entity_poly.entity_id
_entity_poly.type
_entity_poly.pdbx_seq_one_letter_code
_entity_poly.pdbx_strand_id
1 'polypeptide(L)' 'MELSDVLRVAGVGLIIALLHVFFEQIGKKEFSFFIFFIAYLYITAELIRFLRLFFDDILTFFQWLNLN' A
#
# COMPACT_ATOMS: atom_id res chain seq x y z
N MET A 1 -0.90 -11.90 -4.95
CA MET A 1 -0.02 -11.03 -4.13
C MET A 1 0.91 -11.94 -3.36
N GLU A 2 2.22 -11.79 -3.52
CA GLU A 2 3.19 -12.65 -2.84
C GLU A 2 3.50 -12.15 -1.42
N LEU A 3 4.08 -13.00 -0.57
CA LEU A 3 4.57 -12.59 0.76
C LEU A 3 5.56 -11.42 0.66
N SER A 4 6.34 -11.37 -0.42
CA SER A 4 7.27 -10.30 -0.77
C SER A 4 6.57 -8.94 -0.93
N ASP A 5 5.37 -8.91 -1.52
CA ASP A 5 4.57 -7.69 -1.69
C ASP A 5 4.04 -7.18 -0.35
N VAL A 6 3.54 -8.09 0.49
CA VAL A 6 3.04 -7.75 1.82
C VAL A 6 4.15 -7.19 2.70
N LEU A 7 5.34 -7.83 2.69
CA LEU A 7 6.52 -7.35 3.40
C LEU A 7 6.98 -5.98 2.91
N ARG A 8 6.89 -5.72 1.60
CA ARG A 8 7.25 -4.44 1.01
C ARG A 8 6.35 -3.32 1.50
N VAL A 9 5.02 -3.51 1.46
CA VAL A 9 4.05 -2.52 1.94
C VAL A 9 4.23 -2.26 3.45
N ALA A 10 4.44 -3.31 4.24
CA ALA A 10 4.72 -3.19 5.67
C ALA A 10 6.02 -2.42 5.95
N GLY A 11 7.08 -2.70 5.20
CA GLY A 11 8.36 -2.00 5.30
C GLY A 11 8.26 -0.52 4.92
N VAL A 12 7.49 -0.19 3.88
CA VAL A 12 7.22 1.21 3.50
C VAL A 12 6.45 1.93 4.61
N GLY A 13 5.44 1.28 5.20
CA GLY A 13 4.72 1.82 6.36
C GLY A 13 5.62 2.10 7.56
N LEU A 14 6.58 1.21 7.85
CA LEU A 14 7.57 1.40 8.91
C LEU A 14 8.47 2.62 8.63
N ILE A 15 8.98 2.76 7.40
CA ILE A 15 9.84 3.89 7.01
C ILE A 15 9.06 5.22 7.13
N ILE A 16 7.80 5.25 6.68
CA ILE A 16 6.94 6.42 6.79
C ILE A 16 6.74 6.82 8.26
N ALA A 17 6.46 5.84 9.14
CA ALA A 17 6.28 6.10 10.56
C ALA A 17 7.55 6.66 11.22
N LEU A 18 8.72 6.11 10.89
CA LEU A 18 10.01 6.61 11.36
C LEU A 18 10.27 8.04 10.90
N LEU A 19 10.03 8.34 9.62
CA LEU A 19 10.16 9.69 9.08
C LEU A 19 9.21 10.65 9.78
N HIS A 20 7.95 10.27 10.00
CA HIS A 20 6.98 11.11 10.69
C HIS A 20 7.47 11.54 12.08
N VAL A 21 7.92 10.58 12.90
CA VAL A 21 8.47 10.84 14.23
C VAL A 21 9.71 11.73 14.15
N PHE A 22 10.58 11.49 13.18
CA PHE A 22 11.79 12.30 12.99
C PHE A 22 11.48 13.77 12.66
N PHE A 23 10.57 14.04 11.73
CA PHE A 23 10.20 15.41 11.37
C PHE A 23 9.41 16.13 12.47
N GLU A 24 8.63 15.39 13.25
CA GLU A 24 7.96 15.92 14.44
C GLU A 24 8.98 16.35 15.51
N GLN A 25 10.00 15.53 15.77
CA GLN A 25 11.06 15.83 16.74
C GLN A 25 11.91 17.04 16.37
N ILE A 26 12.12 17.30 15.07
CA ILE A 26 12.89 18.46 14.58
C ILE A 26 12.04 19.74 14.54
N GLY A 27 10.74 19.67 14.84
CA GLY A 27 9.81 20.81 14.81
C GLY A 27 9.41 21.23 13.39
N LYS A 28 9.80 20.46 12.37
CA LYS A 28 9.50 20.71 10.95
C LYS A 28 8.15 20.09 10.55
N LYS A 29 7.08 20.49 11.25
CA LYS A 29 5.74 19.90 11.11
C LYS A 29 5.16 19.97 9.70
N GLU A 30 5.55 20.98 8.91
CA GLU A 30 5.14 21.09 7.50
C GLU A 30 5.60 19.89 6.66
N PHE A 31 6.78 19.34 6.93
CA PHE A 31 7.29 18.15 6.24
C PHE A 31 6.55 16.87 6.65
N SER A 32 6.05 16.78 7.88
CA SER A 32 5.20 15.67 8.32
C SER A 32 3.91 15.59 7.51
N PHE A 33 3.31 16.73 7.12
CA PHE A 33 2.14 16.75 6.24
C PHE A 33 2.46 16.16 4.85
N PHE A 34 3.56 16.58 4.23
CA PHE A 34 3.98 16.05 2.93
C PHE A 34 4.26 14.55 2.96
N ILE A 35 4.85 14.05 4.05
CA ILE A 35 5.09 12.60 4.23
C ILE A 35 3.79 11.83 4.31
N PHE A 36 2.81 12.30 5.10
CA PHE A 36 1.50 11.67 5.15
C PHE A 36 0.78 11.71 3.82
N PHE A 37 0.89 12.80 3.08
CA PHE A 37 0.30 12.91 1.76
C PHE A 37 0.89 11.88 0.78
N ILE A 38 2.21 11.74 0.74
CA ILE A 38 2.90 10.73 -0.09
C ILE A 38 2.54 9.32 0.36
N ALA A 39 2.52 9.07 1.67
CA ALA A 39 2.11 7.80 2.26
C ALA A 39 0.69 7.41 1.84
N TYR A 40 -0.24 8.37 1.90
CA TYR A 40 -1.62 8.17 1.49
C TYR A 40 -1.72 7.81 0.00
N LEU A 41 -1.00 8.53 -0.88
CA LEU A 41 -0.98 8.22 -2.31
C LEU A 41 -0.40 6.83 -2.57
N TYR A 42 0.69 6.46 -1.89
CA TYR A 42 1.30 5.15 -2.00
C TYR A 42 0.33 4.02 -1.61
N ILE A 43 -0.28 4.10 -0.43
CA ILE A 43 -1.23 3.09 0.05
C ILE A 43 -2.46 3.01 -0.87
N THR A 44 -2.95 4.15 -1.37
CA THR A 44 -4.07 4.18 -2.33
C THR A 44 -3.71 3.45 -3.63
N ALA A 45 -2.50 3.66 -4.15
CA ALA A 45 -2.04 2.97 -5.35
C ALA A 45 -1.90 1.46 -5.13
N GLU A 46 -1.37 1.03 -3.98
CA GLU A 46 -1.28 -0.40 -3.64
C GLU A 46 -2.67 -1.04 -3.48
N LEU A 47 -3.62 -0.32 -2.88
CA LEU A 47 -5.00 -0.80 -2.77
C LEU A 47 -5.63 -1.03 -4.15
N ILE A 48 -5.42 -0.12 -5.10
CA ILE A 48 -5.92 -0.27 -6.48
C ILE A 48 -5.29 -1.50 -7.16
N ARG A 49 -3.98 -1.73 -6.98
CA ARG A 49 -3.30 -2.92 -7.53
C ARG A 49 -3.84 -4.20 -6.93
N PHE A 50 -4.04 -4.22 -5.61
CA PHE A 50 -4.64 -5.35 -4.92
C PHE A 50 -6.05 -5.64 -5.42
N LEU A 51 -6.86 -4.59 -5.58
CA LEU A 51 -8.22 -4.71 -6.08
C LEU A 51 -8.26 -5.29 -7.50
N ARG A 52 -7.34 -4.88 -8.36
CA ARG A 52 -7.20 -5.45 -9.71
C ARG A 52 -6.88 -6.95 -9.66
N LEU A 53 -5.86 -7.33 -8.89
CA LEU A 53 -5.49 -8.74 -8.72
C LEU A 53 -6.66 -9.58 -8.19
N PHE A 54 -7.39 -9.04 -7.21
CA PHE A 54 -8.56 -9.70 -6.63
C PHE A 54 -9.66 -9.94 -7.66
N PHE A 55 -9.97 -8.95 -8.51
CA PHE A 55 -10.95 -9.11 -9.57
C PHE A 55 -10.49 -10.08 -10.66
N ASP A 56 -9.19 -10.08 -11.01
CA ASP A 56 -8.62 -11.03 -11.97
C ASP A 56 -8.74 -12.49 -11.44
N ASP A 57 -8.48 -12.71 -10.16
CA ASP A 57 -8.65 -14.01 -9.49
C ASP A 57 -10.12 -14.45 -9.49
N ILE A 58 -11.04 -13.52 -9.20
CA ILE A 58 -12.49 -13.78 -9.27
C ILE A 58 -12.92 -14.19 -10.69
N LEU A 59 -12.48 -13.45 -11.70
CA LEU A 59 -12.81 -13.76 -13.10
C LEU A 59 -12.28 -15.13 -13.50
N THR A 60 -11.06 -15.46 -13.09
CA THR A 60 -10.44 -16.77 -13.32
C THR A 60 -11.27 -17.89 -12.68
N PHE A 61 -11.73 -17.68 -11.44
CA PHE A 61 -12.60 -18.63 -10.75
C PHE A 61 -13.93 -18.84 -11.48
N PHE A 62 -14.60 -17.77 -11.93
CA PHE A 62 -15.84 -17.88 -12.69
C PHE A 62 -15.66 -18.56 -14.04
N GLN A 63 -14.54 -18.32 -14.73
CA GLN A 63 -14.21 -19.01 -15.99
C GLN A 63 -14.02 -20.51 -15.77
N TRP A 64 -13.30 -20.91 -14.71
CA TRP A 64 -13.17 -22.32 -14.33
C TRP A 64 -14.52 -22.96 -14.03
N LEU A 65 -15.39 -22.27 -13.27
CA LEU A 65 -16.71 -22.76 -12.91
C LEU A 65 -17.60 -23.02 -14.14
N ASN A 66 -17.50 -22.18 -15.18
CA ASN A 66 -18.31 -22.27 -16.38
C ASN A 66 -17.80 -23.29 -17.42
N LEU A 67 -16.57 -23.80 -17.25
CA LEU A 67 -15.98 -24.85 -18.08
C LEU A 67 -16.23 -26.27 -17.54
N ASN A 68 -16.75 -26.37 -16.31
CA ASN A 68 -17.25 -27.61 -15.68
C ASN A 68 -18.77 -27.71 -15.79
#